data_AF-A0A537IKG4-F1
#
_entry.id   AF-A0A537IKG4-F1
#
_cell.length_a   1.000
_cell.length_b   1.000
_cell.length_c   1.000
_cell.angle_alpha   90.00
_cell.angle_beta   90.00
_cell.angle_gamma   90.00
#
_symmetry.space_group_name_H-M   'P 1'
#
loop_
_entity.id
_entity.type
_entity.pdbx_description
1 polymer ?
#
loop_
_entity_poly.entity_id
_entity_poly.type
_entity_poly.pdbx_seq_one_letter_code
_entity_poly.pdbx_strand_id
1 'polypeptide(L)'
;MSHIQSYQLPDFARVYTVHVLTTGEIISSLEDYLKVKERFAWVDQAQIISSIFRLRRLTESPKKSVIVIYEENRAIKEYVNVEENFRPLIFS
;
A
#
# COMPACT_ATOMS: atom_id res chain seq x y z
N MET A 1 -10.92 28.61 28.31
CA MET A 1 -9.95 28.22 27.27
C MET A 1 -9.89 26.70 27.25
N SER A 2 -10.52 26.07 26.26
CA SER A 2 -10.57 24.61 26.14
C SER A 2 -9.23 24.10 25.60
N HIS A 3 -8.53 23.28 26.40
CA HIS A 3 -7.38 22.53 25.93
C HIS A 3 -7.85 21.54 24.86
N ILE A 4 -7.57 21.85 23.60
CA ILE A 4 -7.68 20.87 22.52
C ILE A 4 -6.54 19.88 22.76
N GLN A 5 -6.86 18.73 23.37
CA GLN A 5 -5.97 17.58 23.33
C GLN A 5 -5.86 17.15 21.87
N SER A 6 -4.74 17.46 21.22
CA SER A 6 -4.40 16.84 19.95
C SER A 6 -4.26 15.34 20.20
N TYR A 7 -5.18 14.57 19.65
CA TYR A 7 -5.06 13.12 19.63
C TYR A 7 -3.79 12.78 18.83
N GLN A 8 -2.70 12.44 19.53
CA GLN A 8 -1.53 11.86 18.88
C GLN A 8 -1.94 10.45 18.49
N LEU A 9 -2.28 10.29 17.20
CA LEU A 9 -2.43 8.99 16.58
C LEU A 9 -1.15 8.19 16.94
N PRO A 10 -1.26 7.02 17.60
CA PRO A 10 -0.09 6.19 17.87
C PRO A 10 0.65 5.96 16.57
N ASP A 11 1.96 5.74 16.64
CA ASP A 11 2.82 5.51 15.48
C ASP A 11 2.33 4.26 14.73
N PHE A 12 1.34 4.45 13.84
CA PHE A 12 0.64 3.35 13.22
C PHE A 12 1.60 2.72 12.24
N ALA A 13 1.83 1.42 12.42
CA ALA A 13 2.36 0.51 11.43
C ALA A 13 2.10 1.00 9.99
N ARG A 14 3.16 1.39 9.30
CA ARG A 14 3.07 2.02 7.98
C ARG A 14 2.78 0.96 6.94
N VAL A 15 1.56 0.97 6.40
CA VAL A 15 1.15 0.08 5.29
C VAL A 15 0.84 0.91 4.06
N TYR A 16 1.47 0.59 2.94
CA TYR A 16 1.27 1.27 1.67
C TYR A 16 0.68 0.31 0.64
N THR A 17 -0.13 0.86 -0.27
CA THR A 17 -0.58 0.15 -1.47
C THR A 17 0.04 0.83 -2.67
N VAL A 18 0.72 0.05 -3.52
CA VAL A 18 1.32 0.53 -4.76
C VAL A 18 0.84 -0.33 -5.92
N HIS A 19 0.66 0.30 -7.08
CA HIS A 19 0.25 -0.39 -8.30
C HIS A 19 1.42 -0.39 -9.27
N VAL A 20 1.68 -1.52 -9.92
CA VAL A 20 2.75 -1.66 -10.90
C VAL A 20 2.10 -1.90 -12.25
N LEU A 21 2.31 -0.96 -13.17
CA LEU A 21 1.81 -1.06 -14.54
C LEU A 21 2.65 -2.06 -15.34
N THR A 22 2.11 -2.53 -16.45
CA THR A 22 2.82 -3.35 -17.46
C THR A 22 4.05 -2.65 -18.05
N THR A 23 4.08 -1.31 -18.04
CA THR A 23 5.24 -0.50 -18.42
C THR A 23 6.37 -0.53 -17.38
N GLY A 24 6.11 -1.08 -16.20
CA GLY A 24 6.99 -1.05 -15.05
C GLY A 24 6.88 0.22 -14.18
N GLU A 25 5.96 1.13 -14.53
CA GLU A 25 5.70 2.33 -13.75
C GLU A 25 5.04 1.99 -12.41
N ILE A 26 5.51 2.61 -11.33
CA ILE A 26 4.99 2.41 -9.97
C ILE A 26 4.11 3.59 -9.58
N ILE A 27 2.83 3.32 -9.38
CA ILE A 27 1.82 4.29 -8.99
C ILE A 27 1.56 4.17 -7.49
N SER A 28 1.94 5.21 -6.75
CA SER A 28 1.74 5.31 -5.29
C SER A 28 0.92 6.53 -4.85
N SER A 29 0.61 7.44 -5.78
CA SER A 29 -0.22 8.62 -5.50
C SER A 29 -1.68 8.33 -5.85
N LEU A 30 -2.62 8.96 -5.12
CA LEU A 30 -4.05 8.86 -5.44
C LEU A 30 -4.35 9.48 -6.80
N GLU A 31 -3.73 10.62 -7.12
CA GLU A 31 -3.95 11.33 -8.38
C GLU A 31 -3.61 10.44 -9.58
N ASP A 32 -2.45 9.78 -9.55
CA ASP A 32 -2.02 8.94 -10.65
C ASP A 32 -2.81 7.63 -10.70
N TYR A 33 -3.21 7.10 -9.54
CA TYR A 33 -4.10 5.94 -9.49
C TYR A 33 -5.44 6.22 -10.18
N LEU A 34 -6.04 7.40 -9.97
CA LEU A 34 -7.30 7.76 -10.63
C LEU A 34 -7.21 7.73 -12.17
N LYS A 35 -6.02 7.98 -12.74
CA LYS A 35 -5.78 7.94 -14.19
C LYS A 35 -5.78 6.51 -14.74
N VAL A 36 -5.49 5.50 -13.91
CA VAL A 36 -5.32 4.09 -14.30
C VAL A 36 -6.28 3.12 -13.61
N LYS A 37 -7.18 3.63 -12.75
CA LYS A 37 -8.10 2.84 -11.91
C LYS A 37 -8.82 1.71 -12.65
N GLU A 38 -9.32 1.98 -13.85
CA GLU A 38 -10.06 0.99 -14.65
C GLU A 38 -9.23 -0.25 -14.99
N ARG A 39 -7.90 -0.12 -15.11
CA ARG A 39 -6.98 -1.24 -15.35
C ARG A 39 -6.90 -2.21 -14.16
N PHE A 40 -7.26 -1.72 -12.98
CA PHE A 40 -7.28 -2.47 -11.72
C PHE A 40 -8.70 -2.80 -11.24
N ALA A 41 -9.73 -2.70 -12.10
CA ALA A 41 -11.11 -3.00 -11.73
C ALA A 41 -11.34 -4.45 -11.28
N TRP A 42 -10.40 -5.36 -11.56
CA TRP A 42 -10.42 -6.76 -11.09
C TRP A 42 -10.02 -6.92 -9.61
N VAL A 43 -9.47 -5.88 -8.98
CA VAL A 43 -9.02 -5.92 -7.59
C VAL A 43 -10.21 -5.77 -6.65
N ASP A 44 -10.37 -6.74 -5.75
CA ASP A 44 -11.36 -6.63 -4.67
C ASP A 44 -10.87 -5.66 -3.58
N GLN A 45 -11.57 -4.53 -3.44
CA GLN A 45 -11.25 -3.52 -2.44
C GLN A 45 -11.40 -4.05 -1.01
N ALA A 46 -12.37 -4.94 -0.76
CA ALA A 46 -12.57 -5.51 0.57
C ALA A 46 -11.38 -6.39 0.97
N GLN A 47 -10.82 -7.14 0.02
CA GLN A 47 -9.59 -7.91 0.22
C GLN A 47 -8.41 -6.99 0.58
N ILE A 48 -8.20 -5.90 -0.17
CA ILE A 48 -7.10 -4.95 0.11
C ILE A 48 -7.24 -4.32 1.49
N ILE A 49 -8.44 -3.89 1.86
CA ILE A 49 -8.71 -3.31 3.19
C ILE A 49 -8.43 -4.33 4.30
N SER A 50 -8.84 -5.59 4.12
CA SER A 50 -8.55 -6.69 5.06
C SER A 50 -7.04 -6.92 5.21
N SER A 51 -6.31 -6.93 4.09
CA SER A 51 -4.85 -7.02 4.10
C SER A 51 -4.20 -5.84 4.84
N ILE A 52 -4.69 -4.60 4.65
CA ILE A 52 -4.18 -3.43 5.37
C ILE A 52 -4.33 -3.62 6.89
N PHE A 53 -5.49 -4.04 7.38
CA PHE A 53 -5.70 -4.25 8.81
C PHE A 53 -4.84 -5.37 9.37
N ARG A 54 -4.70 -6.48 8.64
CA ARG A 54 -3.83 -7.60 9.04
C ARG A 54 -2.36 -7.16 9.07
N LEU A 55 -1.88 -6.48 8.04
CA LEU A 55 -0.50 -6.01 7.94
C LEU A 55 -0.16 -4.95 8.98
N ARG A 56 -1.12 -4.09 9.35
CA ARG A 56 -0.94 -3.13 10.46
C ARG A 56 -0.60 -3.80 11.79
N ARG A 57 -1.07 -5.03 12.02
CA ARG A 57 -0.73 -5.80 13.24
C ARG A 57 0.63 -6.48 13.16
N LEU A 58 1.14 -6.70 11.96
CA LEU A 58 2.40 -7.40 11.69
C LEU A 58 3.58 -6.44 11.47
N THR A 59 3.31 -5.17 11.18
CA THR A 59 4.36 -4.20 10.84
C THR A 59 4.94 -3.60 12.11
N GLU A 60 6.26 -3.67 12.23
CA GLU A 60 7.03 -3.15 13.35
C GLU A 60 7.62 -1.78 12.96
N SER A 61 7.48 -0.79 13.83
CA SER A 61 8.18 0.49 13.65
C SER A 61 9.70 0.29 13.83
N PRO A 62 10.57 0.88 12.98
CA PRO A 62 10.31 1.93 11.99
C PRO A 62 9.99 1.42 10.58
N LYS A 63 9.83 0.11 10.36
CA LYS A 63 9.66 -0.49 9.05
C LYS A 63 8.27 -0.21 8.47
N LYS A 64 8.08 -0.60 7.21
CA LYS A 64 6.79 -0.52 6.52
C LYS A 64 6.38 -1.88 5.94
N SER A 65 5.10 -2.05 5.69
CA SER A 65 4.58 -3.12 4.83
C SER A 65 4.03 -2.53 3.55
N VAL A 66 4.13 -3.27 2.45
CA VAL A 66 3.71 -2.80 1.13
C VAL A 66 2.86 -3.89 0.46
N ILE A 67 1.66 -3.52 0.05
CA ILE A 67 0.79 -4.30 -0.83
C ILE A 67 1.07 -3.82 -2.25
N VAL A 68 1.51 -4.73 -3.11
CA VAL A 68 1.89 -4.46 -4.50
C VAL A 68 0.88 -5.14 -5.40
N ILE A 69 0.24 -4.37 -6.27
CA ILE A 69 -0.78 -4.86 -7.19
C ILE A 69 -0.21 -4.76 -8.61
N TYR A 70 0.03 -5.90 -9.23
CA TYR A 70 0.63 -6.02 -10.56
C TYR A 70 -0.44 -6.07 -11.63
N GLU A 71 -0.34 -5.18 -12.63
CA GLU A 71 -1.23 -5.16 -13.79
C GLU A 71 -1.02 -6.41 -14.68
N GLU A 72 0.23 -6.75 -14.97
CA GLU A 72 0.63 -7.73 -15.99
C GLU A 72 0.04 -9.13 -15.77
N ASN A 73 0.22 -9.69 -14.58
CA ASN A 73 -0.23 -11.03 -14.22
C ASN A 73 -1.45 -11.03 -13.28
N ARG A 74 -2.04 -9.85 -13.04
CA ARG A 74 -3.12 -9.64 -12.07
C ARG A 74 -2.80 -10.23 -10.70
N ALA A 75 -1.55 -10.09 -10.26
CA ALA A 75 -1.11 -10.60 -8.97
C ALA A 75 -1.15 -9.50 -7.89
N ILE A 76 -1.42 -9.93 -6.67
CA ILE A 76 -1.27 -9.09 -5.47
C ILE A 76 -0.20 -9.74 -4.61
N LYS A 77 0.86 -9.01 -4.30
CA LYS A 77 1.95 -9.47 -3.43
C LYS A 77 2.05 -8.56 -2.22
N GLU A 78 2.35 -9.15 -1.07
CA GLU A 78 2.51 -8.42 0.17
C GLU A 78 3.94 -8.59 0.67
N TYR A 79 4.53 -7.48 1.07
CA TYR A 79 5.86 -7.44 1.64
C TYR A 79 5.76 -6.85 3.04
N VAL A 80 6.22 -7.60 4.05
CA VAL A 80 6.07 -7.26 5.46
C VAL A 80 7.41 -6.79 6.01
N ASN A 81 7.42 -5.74 6.84
CA ASN A 81 8.62 -5.24 7.51
C ASN A 81 9.81 -5.01 6.56
N VAL A 82 9.52 -4.33 5.44
CA VAL A 82 10.54 -3.85 4.51
C VAL A 82 11.06 -2.49 4.93
N GLU A 83 12.27 -2.19 4.45
CA GLU A 83 12.93 -0.90 4.66
C GLU A 83 12.17 0.26 3.99
N GLU A 84 12.37 1.48 4.48
CA GLU A 84 11.66 2.66 3.97
C GLU A 84 11.94 2.93 2.48
N ASN A 85 13.12 2.58 2.00
CA ASN A 85 13.54 2.71 0.59
C ASN A 85 13.13 1.52 -0.30
N PHE A 86 12.39 0.54 0.23
CA PHE A 86 11.94 -0.62 -0.54
C PHE A 86 11.19 -0.21 -1.80
N ARG A 87 11.53 -0.87 -2.91
CA ARG A 87 10.86 -0.77 -4.21
C ARG A 87 10.45 -2.16 -4.69
N PRO A 88 9.21 -2.34 -5.17
CA PRO A 88 8.76 -3.61 -5.73
C PRO A 88 9.55 -3.96 -7.00
N LEU A 89 9.64 -5.26 -7.29
CA LEU A 89 10.15 -5.74 -8.57
C LEU A 89 9.25 -5.25 -9.69
N ILE A 90 9.87 -4.84 -10.79
CA ILE A 90 9.20 -4.22 -11.95
C ILE A 90 8.81 -5.28 -12.99
N PHE A 91 9.43 -6.47 -12.93
CA PHE A 91 9.16 -7.62 -13.80
C PHE A 91 8.91 -8.84 -12.92
N SER A 92 7.80 -9.56 -13.12
CA SER A 92 7.48 -10.78 -12.37
C SER A 92 7.03 -11.92 -13.27
#